data_AF-A0A0B7FZ92-F1
#
_entry.id   AF-A0A0B7FZ92-F1
#
_cell.length_a   1.000
_cell.length_b   1.000
_cell.length_c   1.000
_cell.angle_alpha   90.00
_cell.angle_beta   90.00
_cell.angle_gamma   90.00
#
_symmetry.space_group_name_H-M   'P 1'
#
loop_
_entity.id
_entity.type
_entity.pdbx_description
1 polymer ?
#
loop_
_entity_poly.entity_id
_entity_poly.type
_entity_poly.pdbx_seq_one_letter_code
_entity_poly.pdbx_strand_id
1 'polypeptide(L)'
;MARRDDNNAHPNPPEPNPGPDIFASTSLENSKDKDALLKNIGYLCGIRVDNNDGPRRLTRQVAEFTGVNPPFVQEVNDLLTETIATTTERETNYVHQGWSISAASTICPWTSSRIAANNQPNAAGTWLTRRTLVKRFSVQVSLTDLAAVSEFKDEIEAALRRPTVFQQFEAVYRALHEWGDVVPLVIDMGVSLTFTDLEANMSQLPVIAKWSDTDYLTTIRTGRTTRQEGGGHTYWENELKAQRSIPPLDWCQIRITKVAATIKILPPELQNRLLWLYAKRLSYNPAVTIGPGCHSRRIYDDSPHASKQISSVTIYASDWVRSMRLTYMDQTHSTKHQGTEKYGSEYEFVLTEGEHITEMLIWRNDWICGLQFITSFGRCSPHFGSSDDISTVESIKGGVLVGVISRIRHDSDQGYIFCRIQGIWRHDTIYEAPKENDIFSEYFGPKNKGRPFNDRAVVRNSDMAISRIEVRCGSAIDSLQFAYADNTNPRNNNILTDRHGGLGGSKQSSVVLRSGEHVVRVSGKYNNNSIIQLKFVTNNDNTKYEFGAAQPDGESHSFSASPPEDNEGKRFRLQYICGKCDNYLKGIMFVWTPI
;
A
#
# COMPACT_ATOMS: atom_id res chain seq x y z
N MET A 1 4.39 26.71 81.16
CA MET A 1 5.54 27.11 80.32
C MET A 1 6.26 25.82 79.95
N ALA A 2 5.95 25.20 78.80
CA ALA A 2 6.53 25.46 77.46
C ALA A 2 8.04 25.14 77.45
N ARG A 3 8.62 24.24 76.64
CA ARG A 3 8.22 23.56 75.38
C ARG A 3 8.92 22.19 75.30
N ARG A 4 8.26 21.25 74.63
CA ARG A 4 8.84 20.03 74.01
C ARG A 4 9.42 20.42 72.66
N ASP A 5 10.54 19.80 72.29
CA ASP A 5 11.00 19.72 70.90
C ASP A 5 10.85 18.28 70.40
N ASP A 6 10.05 18.17 69.34
CA ASP A 6 9.87 17.02 68.47
C ASP A 6 10.98 16.95 67.42
N ASN A 7 11.11 15.77 66.81
CA ASN A 7 11.46 15.48 65.39
C ASN A 7 12.67 14.56 65.20
N ASN A 8 12.39 13.30 64.83
CA ASN A 8 12.56 12.88 63.43
C ASN A 8 12.09 11.43 63.26
N ALA A 9 10.85 11.27 62.79
CA ALA A 9 10.40 10.05 62.14
C ALA A 9 10.30 10.36 60.63
N HIS A 10 11.24 9.83 59.86
CA HIS A 10 11.07 9.75 58.40
C HIS A 10 10.01 8.69 58.11
N PRO A 11 8.90 9.01 57.42
CA PRO A 11 7.99 8.00 56.92
C PRO A 11 8.68 7.27 55.78
N ASN A 12 8.83 5.95 55.91
CA ASN A 12 9.21 5.09 54.80
C ASN A 12 8.25 5.33 53.63
N PRO A 13 8.74 5.33 52.38
CA PRO A 13 7.86 5.36 51.22
C PRO A 13 6.90 4.17 51.29
N PRO A 14 5.61 4.35 50.94
CA PRO A 14 4.65 3.26 50.94
C PRO A 14 5.17 2.14 50.04
N GLU A 15 5.21 0.91 50.57
CA GLU A 15 5.52 -0.27 49.78
C GLU A 15 4.58 -0.32 48.57
N PRO A 16 5.08 -0.63 47.36
CA PRO A 16 4.23 -0.79 46.19
C PRO A 16 3.22 -1.89 46.50
N ASN A 17 1.93 -1.51 46.40
CA ASN A 17 0.79 -2.38 46.67
C ASN A 17 1.01 -3.73 45.96
N PRO A 18 1.08 -4.87 46.68
CA PRO A 18 1.23 -6.17 46.05
C PRO A 18 0.01 -6.37 45.12
N GLY A 19 0.28 -6.53 43.83
CA GLY A 19 -0.76 -6.75 42.83
C GLY A 19 -1.64 -7.96 43.22
N PRO A 20 -2.88 -8.04 42.72
CA PRO A 20 -3.80 -9.13 43.05
C PRO A 20 -3.17 -10.50 42.75
N ASP A 21 -3.18 -11.44 43.70
CA ASP A 21 -2.68 -12.81 43.50
C ASP A 21 -3.60 -13.55 42.52
N ILE A 22 -3.17 -13.63 41.26
CA ILE A 22 -3.90 -14.21 40.13
C ILE A 22 -4.16 -15.72 40.31
N PHE A 23 -3.46 -16.37 41.23
CA PHE A 23 -3.48 -17.83 41.42
C PHE A 23 -4.05 -18.27 42.78
N ALA A 24 -4.76 -17.40 43.49
CA ALA A 24 -5.34 -17.73 44.79
C ALA A 24 -6.24 -18.98 44.76
N SER A 25 -6.73 -19.37 43.58
CA SER A 25 -7.61 -20.53 43.33
C SER A 25 -6.90 -21.80 42.83
N THR A 26 -5.57 -21.83 42.74
CA THR A 26 -4.81 -22.93 42.08
C THR A 26 -3.93 -23.71 43.05
N SER A 27 -3.60 -24.97 42.70
CA SER A 27 -2.69 -25.82 43.48
C SER A 27 -1.22 -25.39 43.44
N LEU A 28 -0.88 -24.29 42.76
CA LEU A 28 0.45 -23.69 42.78
C LEU A 28 0.70 -23.02 44.13
N GLU A 29 1.33 -23.71 45.07
CA GLU A 29 1.57 -23.20 46.43
C GLU A 29 2.71 -22.16 46.53
N ASN A 30 3.62 -22.10 45.54
CA ASN A 30 4.81 -21.25 45.58
C ASN A 30 4.66 -19.96 44.74
N SER A 31 4.76 -18.80 45.39
CA SER A 31 4.63 -17.48 44.74
C SER A 31 5.67 -17.20 43.66
N LYS A 32 6.88 -17.75 43.77
CA LYS A 32 7.92 -17.57 42.74
C LYS A 32 7.60 -18.32 41.45
N ASP A 33 6.99 -19.50 41.55
CA ASP A 33 6.62 -20.33 40.40
C ASP A 33 5.42 -19.73 39.67
N LYS A 34 4.49 -19.12 40.42
CA LYS A 34 3.36 -18.33 39.90
C LYS A 34 3.83 -17.17 39.01
N ASP A 35 4.71 -16.31 39.53
CA ASP A 35 5.21 -15.14 38.80
C ASP A 35 6.03 -15.54 37.56
N ALA A 36 6.84 -16.59 37.70
CA ALA A 36 7.59 -17.15 36.58
C ALA A 36 6.64 -17.71 35.50
N LEU A 37 5.58 -18.42 35.90
CA LEU A 37 4.58 -18.96 34.98
C LEU A 37 3.87 -17.84 34.20
N LEU A 38 3.39 -16.78 34.87
CA LEU A 38 2.72 -15.65 34.18
C LEU A 38 3.63 -14.93 33.20
N LYS A 39 4.88 -14.67 33.59
CA LYS A 39 5.89 -14.10 32.69
C LYS A 39 6.15 -15.03 31.51
N ASN A 40 6.26 -16.33 31.76
CA ASN A 40 6.47 -17.34 30.74
C ASN A 40 5.24 -17.52 29.83
N ILE A 41 4.02 -17.27 30.29
CA ILE A 41 2.80 -17.28 29.47
C ILE A 41 2.81 -16.10 28.49
N GLY A 42 3.24 -14.92 28.95
CA GLY A 42 3.29 -13.71 28.14
C GLY A 42 1.94 -13.23 27.63
N TYR A 43 0.90 -13.42 28.43
CA TYR A 43 -0.45 -13.00 28.05
C TYR A 43 -0.58 -11.48 27.86
N LEU A 44 0.38 -10.71 28.38
CA LEU A 44 0.51 -9.26 28.21
C LEU A 44 1.50 -8.84 27.12
N CYS A 45 2.20 -9.81 26.51
CA CYS A 45 3.12 -9.54 25.41
C CYS A 45 2.35 -9.56 24.08
N GLY A 46 2.73 -8.67 23.18
CA GLY A 46 2.14 -8.70 21.85
C GLY A 46 2.71 -9.83 21.00
N ILE A 47 1.90 -10.26 20.04
CA ILE A 47 2.23 -11.32 19.10
C ILE A 47 2.13 -10.76 17.69
N ARG A 48 3.19 -10.97 16.91
CA ARG A 48 3.24 -10.60 15.50
C ARG A 48 2.57 -11.67 14.65
N VAL A 49 1.68 -11.25 13.76
CA VAL A 49 0.84 -12.14 12.94
C VAL A 49 0.84 -11.76 11.46
N ASP A 50 2.00 -11.38 10.93
CA ASP A 50 2.18 -10.94 9.54
C ASP A 50 3.10 -11.82 8.69
N ASN A 51 3.51 -12.98 9.19
CA ASN A 51 4.40 -13.92 8.48
C ASN A 51 3.70 -15.25 8.22
N ASN A 52 4.09 -15.97 7.17
CA ASN A 52 3.60 -17.32 6.91
C ASN A 52 4.21 -18.36 7.85
N ASP A 53 5.42 -18.16 8.39
CA ASP A 53 6.06 -19.13 9.29
C ASP A 53 5.29 -19.38 10.59
N GLY A 54 4.34 -18.51 10.91
CA GLY A 54 3.49 -18.59 12.08
C GLY A 54 3.59 -17.36 12.99
N PRO A 55 2.78 -17.33 14.06
CA PRO A 55 2.74 -16.23 15.01
C PRO A 55 4.04 -16.13 15.81
N ARG A 56 4.61 -14.92 15.92
CA ARG A 56 5.85 -14.69 16.68
C ARG A 56 5.59 -13.85 17.92
N ARG A 57 5.73 -14.47 19.09
CA ARG A 57 5.67 -13.75 20.37
C ARG A 57 6.85 -12.79 20.49
N LEU A 58 6.56 -11.59 20.97
CA LEU A 58 7.56 -10.56 21.21
C LEU A 58 7.92 -10.50 22.70
N THR A 59 9.07 -9.91 23.00
CA THR A 59 9.58 -9.79 24.38
C THR A 59 9.01 -8.57 25.11
N ARG A 60 8.48 -7.59 24.37
CA ARG A 60 7.89 -6.38 24.95
C ARG A 60 6.48 -6.66 25.45
N GLN A 61 6.23 -6.26 26.69
CA GLN A 61 4.90 -6.23 27.27
C GLN A 61 4.13 -5.04 26.68
N VAL A 62 3.05 -5.30 25.96
CA VAL A 62 2.26 -4.25 25.30
C VAL A 62 1.03 -3.82 26.09
N ALA A 63 0.59 -4.67 27.02
CA ALA A 63 -0.58 -4.45 27.85
C ALA A 63 -0.23 -4.49 29.34
N GLU A 64 -1.01 -3.78 30.14
CA GLU A 64 -1.08 -3.90 31.59
C GLU A 64 -2.48 -4.36 31.99
N PHE A 65 -2.57 -5.10 33.10
CA PHE A 65 -3.84 -5.56 33.62
C PHE A 65 -4.43 -4.50 34.57
N THR A 66 -5.62 -4.00 34.26
CA THR A 66 -6.32 -2.96 35.03
C THR A 66 -7.64 -3.44 35.62
N GLY A 67 -7.97 -4.73 35.46
CA GLY A 67 -9.19 -5.32 36.00
C GLY A 67 -9.23 -5.27 37.53
N VAL A 68 -10.42 -5.05 38.07
CA VAL A 68 -10.66 -5.09 39.54
C VAL A 68 -10.44 -6.51 40.09
N ASN A 69 -10.87 -7.50 39.33
CA ASN A 69 -10.66 -8.91 39.64
C ASN A 69 -9.44 -9.41 38.86
N PRO A 70 -8.63 -10.34 39.40
CA PRO A 70 -7.56 -10.97 38.63
C PRO A 70 -8.08 -11.69 37.38
N PRO A 71 -7.21 -11.96 36.39
CA PRO A 71 -7.52 -12.87 35.29
C PRO A 71 -8.18 -14.15 35.77
N PHE A 72 -9.14 -14.66 34.99
CA PHE A 72 -9.75 -15.95 35.30
C PHE A 72 -8.73 -17.05 35.01
N VAL A 73 -8.33 -17.74 36.06
CA VAL A 73 -7.37 -18.83 36.00
C VAL A 73 -8.04 -20.12 36.45
N GLN A 74 -7.89 -21.15 35.63
CA GLN A 74 -8.44 -22.47 35.89
C GLN A 74 -7.38 -23.54 35.69
N GLU A 75 -7.14 -24.34 36.72
CA GLU A 75 -6.43 -25.60 36.58
C GLU A 75 -7.36 -26.61 35.91
N VAL A 76 -6.88 -27.24 34.84
CA VAL A 76 -7.64 -28.18 34.02
C VAL A 76 -6.77 -29.40 33.87
N ASN A 77 -7.35 -30.60 33.95
CA ASN A 77 -6.60 -31.84 33.70
C ASN A 77 -7.35 -32.60 32.61
N ASP A 78 -7.17 -32.15 31.38
CA ASP A 78 -7.94 -32.64 30.23
C ASP A 78 -7.01 -33.10 29.10
N LEU A 79 -7.41 -34.16 28.40
CA LEU A 79 -6.77 -34.66 27.20
C LEU A 79 -7.71 -34.40 26.02
N LEU A 80 -7.37 -33.41 25.21
CA LEU A 80 -8.15 -33.03 24.05
C LEU A 80 -7.44 -33.47 22.78
N THR A 81 -8.18 -34.09 21.86
CA THR A 81 -7.74 -34.28 20.48
C THR A 81 -8.66 -33.54 19.54
N GLU A 82 -8.09 -32.70 18.68
CA GLU A 82 -8.83 -31.91 17.71
C GLU A 82 -8.23 -32.05 16.31
N THR A 83 -9.08 -31.95 15.30
CA THR A 83 -8.69 -31.91 13.89
C THR A 83 -9.25 -30.65 13.27
N ILE A 84 -8.40 -29.84 12.66
CA ILE A 84 -8.73 -28.51 12.15
C ILE A 84 -8.34 -28.46 10.68
N ALA A 85 -9.29 -28.09 9.83
CA ALA A 85 -9.05 -27.83 8.42
C ALA A 85 -8.76 -26.35 8.18
N THR A 86 -7.78 -26.07 7.33
CA THR A 86 -7.35 -24.72 6.93
C THR A 86 -7.25 -24.63 5.42
N THR A 87 -7.51 -23.44 4.87
CA THR A 87 -7.54 -23.22 3.41
C THR A 87 -6.34 -22.44 2.88
N THR A 88 -5.50 -21.95 3.78
CA THR A 88 -4.29 -21.19 3.45
C THR A 88 -3.08 -21.67 4.23
N GLU A 89 -1.90 -21.54 3.65
CA GLU A 89 -0.64 -21.92 4.29
C GLU A 89 -0.41 -21.16 5.61
N ARG A 90 -0.73 -19.85 5.64
CA ARG A 90 -0.60 -19.05 6.86
C ARG A 90 -1.49 -19.57 7.99
N GLU A 91 -2.77 -19.77 7.74
CA GLU A 91 -3.69 -20.32 8.75
C GLU A 91 -3.21 -21.69 9.22
N THR A 92 -2.75 -22.53 8.29
CA THR A 92 -2.18 -23.85 8.58
C THR A 92 -1.01 -23.75 9.55
N ASN A 93 -0.07 -22.84 9.31
CA ASN A 93 1.11 -22.67 10.17
C ASN A 93 0.74 -22.08 11.54
N TYR A 94 -0.29 -21.26 11.63
CA TYR A 94 -0.78 -20.71 12.90
C TYR A 94 -1.47 -21.80 13.73
N VAL A 95 -2.35 -22.56 13.10
CA VAL A 95 -3.02 -23.70 13.72
C VAL A 95 -2.00 -24.76 14.12
N HIS A 96 -0.97 -25.01 13.32
CA HIS A 96 0.13 -25.89 13.69
C HIS A 96 0.85 -25.46 14.99
N GLN A 97 0.94 -24.15 15.24
CA GLN A 97 1.52 -23.58 16.47
C GLN A 97 0.52 -23.41 17.62
N GLY A 98 -0.64 -24.06 17.55
CA GLY A 98 -1.62 -24.06 18.64
C GLY A 98 -2.70 -22.98 18.54
N TRP A 99 -2.78 -22.19 17.47
CA TRP A 99 -3.84 -21.19 17.36
C TRP A 99 -5.17 -21.83 16.97
N SER A 100 -6.28 -21.32 17.49
CA SER A 100 -7.60 -21.62 16.93
C SER A 100 -7.76 -20.93 15.57
N ILE A 101 -8.69 -21.42 14.76
CA ILE A 101 -9.02 -20.77 13.49
C ILE A 101 -9.51 -19.33 13.71
N SER A 102 -10.31 -19.10 14.75
CA SER A 102 -10.82 -17.75 15.09
C SER A 102 -9.70 -16.79 15.50
N ALA A 103 -8.70 -17.26 16.26
CA ALA A 103 -7.53 -16.47 16.60
C ALA A 103 -6.68 -16.18 15.36
N ALA A 104 -6.45 -17.17 14.50
CA ALA A 104 -5.66 -17.03 13.27
C ALA A 104 -6.31 -16.04 12.27
N SER A 105 -7.64 -16.03 12.19
CA SER A 105 -8.39 -15.09 11.35
C SER A 105 -8.52 -13.68 11.95
N THR A 106 -8.06 -13.45 13.19
CA THR A 106 -8.11 -12.12 13.83
C THR A 106 -6.95 -11.26 13.34
N ILE A 107 -7.10 -10.69 12.15
CA ILE A 107 -6.12 -9.80 11.53
C ILE A 107 -6.74 -8.39 11.42
N CYS A 108 -6.08 -7.40 12.02
CA CYS A 108 -6.56 -6.02 11.93
C CYS A 108 -6.20 -5.38 10.57
N PRO A 109 -6.87 -4.29 10.16
CA PRO A 109 -6.63 -3.67 8.85
C PRO A 109 -5.17 -3.26 8.63
N TRP A 110 -4.46 -2.84 9.68
CA TRP A 110 -3.04 -2.48 9.64
C TRP A 110 -2.16 -3.69 9.31
N THR A 111 -2.35 -4.80 10.02
CA THR A 111 -1.61 -6.05 9.80
C THR A 111 -1.90 -6.60 8.41
N SER A 112 -3.16 -6.61 7.98
CA SER A 112 -3.56 -7.03 6.63
C SER A 112 -2.87 -6.20 5.54
N SER A 113 -2.79 -4.89 5.73
CA SER A 113 -2.11 -3.98 4.80
C SER A 113 -0.61 -4.22 4.72
N ARG A 114 0.02 -4.53 5.86
CA ARG A 114 1.45 -4.85 5.94
C ARG A 114 1.77 -6.20 5.29
N ILE A 115 0.93 -7.21 5.51
CA ILE A 115 1.02 -8.51 4.82
C ILE A 115 0.96 -8.30 3.30
N ALA A 116 -0.02 -7.51 2.83
CA ALA A 116 -0.20 -7.23 1.42
C ALA A 116 0.98 -6.44 0.83
N ALA A 117 1.52 -5.47 1.57
CA ALA A 117 2.69 -4.70 1.15
C ALA A 117 3.96 -5.55 1.03
N ASN A 118 4.11 -6.58 1.88
CA ASN A 118 5.25 -7.49 1.82
C ASN A 118 5.14 -8.56 0.72
N ASN A 119 4.03 -8.57 -0.05
CA ASN A 119 3.76 -9.54 -1.12
C ASN A 119 4.04 -11.00 -0.73
N GLN A 120 3.79 -11.36 0.53
CA GLN A 120 4.10 -12.71 1.01
C GLN A 120 3.15 -13.73 0.37
N PRO A 121 3.66 -14.73 -0.37
CA PRO A 121 2.83 -15.75 -1.00
C PRO A 121 2.04 -16.50 0.08
N ASN A 122 0.71 -16.52 0.00
CA ASN A 122 -0.10 -17.33 0.92
C ASN A 122 -0.81 -18.39 0.12
N ALA A 123 -0.14 -19.54 -0.08
CA ALA A 123 -0.64 -20.58 -0.96
C ALA A 123 -2.03 -21.05 -0.50
N ALA A 124 -2.94 -21.19 -1.46
CA ALA A 124 -4.24 -21.82 -1.22
C ALA A 124 -4.11 -23.34 -1.34
N GLY A 125 -4.87 -24.06 -0.54
CA GLY A 125 -4.86 -25.52 -0.48
C GLY A 125 -5.71 -26.01 0.68
N THR A 126 -5.88 -27.32 0.83
CA THR A 126 -6.59 -27.88 1.99
C THR A 126 -5.62 -28.67 2.84
N TRP A 127 -5.38 -28.18 4.06
CA TRP A 127 -4.55 -28.85 5.06
C TRP A 127 -5.41 -29.33 6.22
N LEU A 128 -4.99 -30.42 6.82
CA LEU A 128 -5.54 -30.91 8.08
C LEU A 128 -4.45 -30.88 9.14
N THR A 129 -4.76 -30.22 10.26
CA THR A 129 -3.91 -30.21 11.45
C THR A 129 -4.61 -30.99 12.54
N ARG A 130 -3.98 -32.06 13.02
CA ARG A 130 -4.42 -32.84 14.17
C ARG A 130 -3.54 -32.54 15.36
N ARG A 131 -4.16 -32.22 16.49
CA ARG A 131 -3.46 -31.88 17.74
C ARG A 131 -3.95 -32.77 18.86
N THR A 132 -3.03 -33.30 19.64
CA THR A 132 -3.29 -33.95 20.92
C THR A 132 -2.69 -33.08 22.01
N LEU A 133 -3.55 -32.57 22.89
CA LEU A 133 -3.25 -31.56 23.89
C LEU A 133 -3.51 -32.13 25.28
N VAL A 134 -2.49 -32.09 26.14
CA VAL A 134 -2.66 -32.31 27.59
C VAL A 134 -2.75 -30.94 28.23
N LYS A 135 -3.98 -30.47 28.43
CA LYS A 135 -4.26 -29.17 29.05
C LYS A 135 -4.10 -29.29 30.56
N ARG A 136 -3.27 -28.41 31.12
CA ARG A 136 -2.98 -28.32 32.55
C ARG A 136 -3.58 -27.07 33.17
N PHE A 137 -3.64 -26.00 32.38
CA PHE A 137 -3.92 -24.68 32.91
C PHE A 137 -4.51 -23.78 31.84
N SER A 138 -5.44 -22.92 32.23
CA SER A 138 -6.17 -22.01 31.35
C SER A 138 -6.12 -20.60 31.94
N VAL A 139 -5.73 -19.63 31.13
CA VAL A 139 -5.82 -18.20 31.48
C VAL A 139 -6.81 -17.54 30.54
N GLN A 140 -7.74 -16.79 31.12
CA GLN A 140 -8.68 -15.97 30.39
C GLN A 140 -8.67 -14.54 30.93
N VAL A 141 -8.54 -13.59 30.02
CA VAL A 141 -8.51 -12.15 30.30
C VAL A 141 -9.58 -11.46 29.45
N SER A 142 -10.35 -10.56 30.07
CA SER A 142 -11.25 -9.69 29.31
C SER A 142 -10.46 -8.57 28.65
N LEU A 143 -10.86 -8.19 27.43
CA LEU A 143 -10.28 -7.03 26.75
C LEU A 143 -10.48 -5.73 27.55
N THR A 144 -11.57 -5.62 28.31
CA THR A 144 -11.87 -4.46 29.16
C THR A 144 -10.94 -4.32 30.35
N ASP A 145 -10.26 -5.40 30.71
CA ASP A 145 -9.35 -5.46 31.86
C ASP A 145 -7.90 -5.24 31.42
N LEU A 146 -7.67 -4.89 30.15
CA LEU A 146 -6.37 -4.59 29.59
C LEU A 146 -6.30 -3.12 29.18
N ALA A 147 -5.20 -2.48 29.54
CA ALA A 147 -4.82 -1.18 29.00
C ALA A 147 -3.46 -1.29 28.31
N ALA A 148 -3.20 -0.45 27.31
CA ALA A 148 -1.87 -0.34 26.74
C ALA A 148 -0.85 0.22 27.75
N VAL A 149 0.37 -0.29 27.76
CA VAL A 149 1.46 0.32 28.54
C VAL A 149 1.79 1.73 28.02
N SER A 150 2.35 2.59 28.88
CA SER A 150 2.67 3.99 28.55
C SER A 150 3.57 4.13 27.32
N GLU A 151 4.59 3.30 27.22
CA GLU A 151 5.60 3.34 26.18
C GLU A 151 5.00 3.05 24.79
N PHE A 152 4.09 2.08 24.73
CA PHE A 152 3.36 1.77 23.49
C PHE A 152 2.40 2.91 23.11
N LYS A 153 1.71 3.50 24.09
CA LYS A 153 0.83 4.67 23.87
C LYS A 153 1.64 5.84 23.31
N ASP A 154 2.76 6.16 23.92
CA ASP A 154 3.65 7.27 23.54
C ASP A 154 4.23 7.08 22.14
N GLU A 155 4.62 5.84 21.78
CA GLU A 155 5.14 5.53 20.46
C GLU A 155 4.08 5.67 19.36
N ILE A 156 2.85 5.20 19.61
CA ILE A 156 1.72 5.41 18.68
C ILE A 156 1.40 6.89 18.55
N GLU A 157 1.44 7.65 19.65
CA GLU A 157 1.18 9.08 19.60
C GLU A 157 2.28 9.82 18.80
N ALA A 158 3.55 9.46 19.01
CA ALA A 158 4.67 9.99 18.26
C ALA A 158 4.58 9.63 16.77
N ALA A 159 4.16 8.40 16.44
CA ALA A 159 3.91 7.97 15.07
C ALA A 159 2.83 8.84 14.40
N LEU A 160 1.72 9.10 15.10
CA LEU A 160 0.63 9.94 14.61
C LEU A 160 0.96 11.44 14.51
N ARG A 161 2.08 11.89 15.10
CA ARG A 161 2.58 13.28 15.01
C ARG A 161 3.56 13.50 13.86
N ARG A 162 3.91 12.46 13.09
CA ARG A 162 4.79 12.60 11.92
C ARG A 162 4.16 13.54 10.88
N PRO A 163 4.97 14.30 10.11
CA PRO A 163 4.45 15.41 9.31
C PRO A 163 3.70 14.96 8.05
N THR A 164 4.06 13.82 7.45
CA THR A 164 3.41 13.30 6.24
C THR A 164 2.57 12.06 6.55
N VAL A 165 1.54 11.79 5.74
CA VAL A 165 0.71 10.58 5.86
C VAL A 165 1.57 9.33 5.75
N PHE A 166 2.48 9.27 4.78
CA PHE A 166 3.41 8.13 4.63
C PHE A 166 4.22 7.88 5.91
N GLN A 167 4.87 8.90 6.48
CA GLN A 167 5.67 8.73 7.69
C GLN A 167 4.84 8.32 8.90
N GLN A 168 3.58 8.77 8.97
CA GLN A 168 2.65 8.31 10.02
C GLN A 168 2.37 6.81 9.86
N PHE A 169 2.08 6.33 8.65
CA PHE A 169 1.89 4.90 8.38
C PHE A 169 3.14 4.07 8.67
N GLU A 170 4.30 4.49 8.17
CA GLU A 170 5.57 3.81 8.40
C GLU A 170 5.87 3.68 9.89
N ALA A 171 5.69 4.76 10.66
CA ALA A 171 5.92 4.75 12.09
C ALA A 171 4.92 3.86 12.84
N VAL A 172 3.63 3.85 12.46
CA VAL A 172 2.64 2.93 13.05
C VAL A 172 2.97 1.47 12.70
N TYR A 173 3.38 1.18 11.46
CA TYR A 173 3.81 -0.17 11.08
C TYR A 173 5.03 -0.63 11.87
N ARG A 174 5.99 0.26 12.12
CA ARG A 174 7.15 -0.01 12.96
C ARG A 174 6.74 -0.29 14.41
N ALA A 175 5.87 0.53 14.98
CA ALA A 175 5.36 0.31 16.33
C ALA A 175 4.65 -1.06 16.43
N LEU A 176 3.72 -1.38 15.53
CA LEU A 176 3.05 -2.69 15.53
C LEU A 176 4.01 -3.85 15.25
N HIS A 177 5.08 -3.61 14.49
CA HIS A 177 6.12 -4.61 14.29
C HIS A 177 6.88 -4.93 15.59
N GLU A 178 7.23 -3.90 16.38
CA GLU A 178 8.01 -4.03 17.61
C GLU A 178 7.18 -4.45 18.83
N TRP A 179 5.91 -4.04 18.87
CA TRP A 179 5.00 -4.27 20.00
C TRP A 179 4.03 -5.43 19.78
N GLY A 180 3.76 -5.80 18.52
CA GLY A 180 2.90 -6.92 18.15
C GLY A 180 1.54 -6.47 17.63
N ASP A 181 0.93 -7.31 16.80
CA ASP A 181 -0.33 -7.04 16.11
C ASP A 181 -1.55 -7.36 16.98
N VAL A 182 -1.42 -8.39 17.81
CA VAL A 182 -2.48 -8.89 18.68
C VAL A 182 -1.95 -9.19 20.08
N VAL A 183 -2.85 -9.15 21.07
CA VAL A 183 -2.64 -9.62 22.44
C VAL A 183 -3.53 -10.84 22.69
N PRO A 184 -3.02 -11.92 23.29
CA PRO A 184 -3.82 -13.10 23.59
C PRO A 184 -4.79 -12.85 24.74
N LEU A 185 -6.01 -13.35 24.61
CA LEU A 185 -7.07 -13.23 25.62
C LEU A 185 -7.42 -14.56 26.28
N VAL A 186 -7.22 -15.68 25.58
CA VAL A 186 -7.44 -17.03 26.11
C VAL A 186 -6.27 -17.91 25.72
N ILE A 187 -5.55 -18.40 26.72
CA ILE A 187 -4.36 -19.22 26.57
C ILE A 187 -4.52 -20.50 27.37
N ASP A 188 -4.21 -21.63 26.75
CA ASP A 188 -4.05 -22.90 27.44
C ASP A 188 -2.59 -23.28 27.51
N MET A 189 -2.19 -23.78 28.67
CA MET A 189 -0.85 -24.22 28.99
C MET A 189 -0.84 -25.72 29.28
N GLY A 190 0.26 -26.38 28.91
CA GLY A 190 0.44 -27.82 29.09
C GLY A 190 1.49 -28.37 28.12
N VAL A 191 1.20 -29.53 27.52
CA VAL A 191 2.04 -30.17 26.49
C VAL A 191 1.20 -30.50 25.26
N SER A 192 1.77 -30.34 24.07
CA SER A 192 1.09 -30.62 22.80
C SER A 192 1.94 -31.47 21.86
N LEU A 193 1.26 -32.31 21.08
CA LEU A 193 1.78 -32.95 19.88
C LEU A 193 0.86 -32.58 18.71
N THR A 194 1.45 -31.99 17.68
CA THR A 194 0.74 -31.47 16.53
C THR A 194 1.29 -32.09 15.26
N PHE A 195 0.40 -32.62 14.43
CA PHE A 195 0.69 -33.15 13.10
C PHE A 195 -0.09 -32.37 12.05
N THR A 196 0.57 -31.94 10.98
CA THR A 196 -0.08 -31.20 9.88
C THR A 196 0.39 -31.72 8.55
N ASP A 197 -0.56 -32.00 7.65
CA ASP A 197 -0.30 -32.41 6.28
C ASP A 197 -1.46 -31.97 5.36
N LEU A 198 -1.33 -32.15 4.05
CA LEU A 198 -2.40 -31.98 3.08
C LEU A 198 -3.52 -32.98 3.36
N GLU A 199 -4.76 -32.56 3.15
CA GLU A 199 -5.95 -33.41 3.32
C GLU A 199 -5.86 -34.71 2.50
N ALA A 200 -5.34 -34.62 1.27
CA ALA A 200 -5.17 -35.76 0.38
C ALA A 200 -4.13 -36.79 0.89
N ASN A 201 -3.15 -36.36 1.69
CA ASN A 201 -2.18 -37.28 2.31
C ASN A 201 -2.76 -37.87 3.60
N MET A 202 -3.46 -37.04 4.38
CA MET A 202 -4.12 -37.46 5.61
C MET A 202 -5.17 -38.55 5.38
N SER A 203 -5.90 -38.50 4.27
CA SER A 203 -6.88 -39.52 3.91
C SER A 203 -6.27 -40.87 3.52
N GLN A 204 -4.98 -40.91 3.20
CA GLN A 204 -4.25 -42.15 2.90
C GLN A 204 -3.69 -42.83 4.16
N LEU A 205 -3.70 -42.14 5.30
CA LEU A 205 -3.17 -42.69 6.55
C LEU A 205 -4.13 -43.74 7.14
N PRO A 206 -3.60 -44.81 7.78
CA PRO A 206 -4.43 -45.85 8.38
C PRO A 206 -5.40 -45.27 9.42
N VAL A 207 -6.63 -45.80 9.47
CA VAL A 207 -7.62 -45.44 10.50
C VAL A 207 -7.08 -45.71 11.91
N ILE A 208 -6.20 -46.72 12.05
CA ILE A 208 -5.53 -47.12 13.29
C ILE A 208 -4.22 -46.35 13.57
N ALA A 209 -3.97 -45.24 12.87
CA ALA A 209 -2.81 -44.39 13.10
C ALA A 209 -2.70 -43.96 14.58
N LYS A 210 -1.49 -44.04 15.14
CA LYS A 210 -1.22 -43.69 16.54
C LYS A 210 -0.88 -42.21 16.65
N TRP A 211 -1.92 -41.37 16.71
CA TRP A 211 -1.78 -39.91 16.72
C TRP A 211 -1.16 -39.34 18.01
N SER A 212 -1.03 -40.15 19.05
CA SER A 212 -0.35 -39.82 20.31
C SER A 212 1.12 -40.24 20.33
N ASP A 213 1.59 -40.97 19.30
CA ASP A 213 2.92 -41.58 19.23
C ASP A 213 3.84 -40.74 18.32
N THR A 214 4.83 -40.11 18.93
CA THR A 214 5.75 -39.21 18.20
C THR A 214 6.62 -39.97 17.20
N ASP A 215 7.05 -41.19 17.54
CA ASP A 215 7.89 -42.00 16.65
C ASP A 215 7.11 -42.39 15.40
N TYR A 216 5.86 -42.82 15.58
CA TYR A 216 4.98 -43.11 14.45
C TYR A 216 4.80 -41.89 13.54
N LEU A 217 4.48 -40.72 14.10
CA LEU A 217 4.23 -39.51 13.29
C LEU A 217 5.47 -39.01 12.56
N THR A 218 6.66 -39.13 13.17
CA THR A 218 7.93 -38.76 12.52
C THR A 218 8.32 -39.70 11.38
N THR A 219 7.75 -40.92 11.30
CA THR A 219 7.93 -41.79 10.12
C THR A 219 7.19 -41.28 8.87
N ILE A 220 6.18 -40.42 9.04
CA ILE A 220 5.36 -39.90 7.95
C ILE A 220 6.08 -38.69 7.32
N ARG A 221 6.75 -38.92 6.20
CA ARG A 221 7.62 -37.92 5.54
C ARG A 221 6.88 -36.73 4.91
N THR A 222 5.58 -36.89 4.62
CA THR A 222 4.78 -35.85 3.95
C THR A 222 4.30 -34.77 4.93
N GLY A 223 4.17 -35.12 6.21
CA GLY A 223 3.63 -34.24 7.24
C GLY A 223 4.70 -33.58 8.09
N ARG A 224 4.29 -32.52 8.79
CA ARG A 224 5.09 -31.82 9.79
C ARG A 224 4.61 -32.21 11.18
N THR A 225 5.54 -32.60 12.03
CA THR A 225 5.27 -32.94 13.42
C THR A 225 5.99 -31.95 14.32
N THR A 226 5.25 -31.26 15.19
CA THR A 226 5.82 -30.40 16.23
C THR A 226 5.33 -30.85 17.59
N ARG A 227 6.24 -30.79 18.54
CA ARG A 227 5.97 -31.07 19.94
C ARG A 227 6.35 -29.84 20.75
N GLN A 228 5.47 -29.39 21.64
CA GLN A 228 5.74 -28.27 22.54
C GLN A 228 5.73 -28.77 23.99
N GLU A 229 6.86 -28.56 24.66
CA GLU A 229 7.07 -28.86 26.08
C GLU A 229 8.03 -27.85 26.71
N GLY A 230 7.88 -27.56 28.00
CA GLY A 230 8.87 -26.85 28.80
C GLY A 230 9.86 -27.83 29.46
N GLY A 231 11.12 -27.41 29.61
CA GLY A 231 12.18 -28.24 30.20
C GLY A 231 12.73 -29.30 29.22
N GLY A 232 14.05 -29.51 29.24
CA GLY A 232 14.72 -30.43 28.30
C GLY A 232 14.16 -31.86 28.31
N HIS A 233 14.45 -32.61 27.24
CA HIS A 233 13.97 -33.95 26.85
C HIS A 233 13.93 -35.09 27.91
N THR A 234 14.23 -34.83 29.17
CA THR A 234 14.51 -35.83 30.23
C THR A 234 13.31 -36.65 30.70
N TYR A 235 12.08 -36.35 30.28
CA TYR A 235 10.89 -36.92 30.90
C TYR A 235 9.95 -37.70 30.00
N TRP A 236 10.34 -38.18 28.82
CA TRP A 236 9.35 -38.76 27.89
C TRP A 236 9.66 -40.12 27.25
N GLU A 237 8.62 -40.97 27.28
CA GLU A 237 8.39 -42.14 26.42
C GLU A 237 7.62 -41.68 25.16
N ASN A 238 7.55 -42.49 24.10
CA ASN A 238 7.05 -42.08 22.78
C ASN A 238 5.56 -41.63 22.72
N GLU A 239 4.76 -41.90 23.76
CA GLU A 239 3.29 -41.75 23.75
C GLU A 239 2.75 -40.74 24.78
N LEU A 240 1.91 -39.80 24.34
CA LEU A 240 1.16 -38.84 25.17
C LEU A 240 0.05 -39.49 26.00
N LYS A 241 0.17 -39.39 27.34
CA LYS A 241 -0.79 -39.95 28.31
C LYS A 241 -1.35 -38.87 29.24
N ALA A 242 -2.67 -38.86 29.43
CA ALA A 242 -3.39 -37.88 30.26
C ALA A 242 -2.96 -37.88 31.74
N GLN A 243 -2.66 -39.05 32.29
CA GLN A 243 -2.38 -39.25 33.73
C GLN A 243 -0.97 -38.80 34.16
N ARG A 244 -0.13 -38.33 33.22
CA ARG A 244 1.27 -37.99 33.53
C ARG A 244 1.36 -36.66 34.27
N SER A 245 1.93 -36.66 35.48
CA SER A 245 2.26 -35.44 36.20
C SER A 245 3.37 -34.69 35.45
N ILE A 246 3.11 -33.45 35.05
CA ILE A 246 4.08 -32.56 34.39
C ILE A 246 4.29 -31.38 35.33
N PRO A 247 5.53 -31.09 35.76
CA PRO A 247 5.80 -29.95 36.63
C PRO A 247 5.26 -28.63 36.06
N PRO A 248 4.71 -27.71 36.87
CA PRO A 248 4.19 -26.43 36.36
C PRO A 248 5.20 -25.59 35.58
N LEU A 249 6.49 -25.66 35.94
CA LEU A 249 7.57 -24.96 35.23
C LEU A 249 7.82 -25.50 33.81
N ASP A 250 7.35 -26.72 33.52
CA ASP A 250 7.46 -27.38 32.23
C ASP A 250 6.19 -27.17 31.37
N TRP A 251 5.19 -26.44 31.87
CA TRP A 251 4.02 -26.09 31.08
C TRP A 251 4.38 -24.98 30.08
N CYS A 252 4.09 -25.21 28.81
CA CYS A 252 4.24 -24.22 27.75
C CYS A 252 2.88 -23.83 27.16
N GLN A 253 2.86 -22.74 26.40
CA GLN A 253 1.68 -22.34 25.64
C GLN A 253 1.39 -23.40 24.57
N ILE A 254 0.25 -24.07 24.68
CA ILE A 254 -0.16 -25.13 23.73
C ILE A 254 -1.35 -24.73 22.89
N ARG A 255 -2.15 -23.75 23.35
CA ARG A 255 -3.29 -23.26 22.58
C ARG A 255 -3.57 -21.79 22.83
N ILE A 256 -3.83 -21.04 21.77
CA ILE A 256 -4.42 -19.70 21.83
C ILE A 256 -5.78 -19.75 21.15
N THR A 257 -6.84 -19.53 21.94
CA THR A 257 -8.21 -19.69 21.45
C THR A 257 -8.83 -18.35 21.03
N LYS A 258 -8.38 -17.25 21.64
CA LYS A 258 -8.90 -15.90 21.39
C LYS A 258 -7.79 -14.87 21.54
N VAL A 259 -7.79 -13.89 20.64
CA VAL A 259 -6.89 -12.74 20.66
C VAL A 259 -7.68 -11.47 20.41
N ALA A 260 -7.08 -10.31 20.67
CA ALA A 260 -7.58 -9.01 20.25
C ALA A 260 -6.46 -8.23 19.57
N ALA A 261 -6.80 -7.39 18.59
CA ALA A 261 -5.81 -6.50 17.98
C ALA A 261 -5.22 -5.56 19.04
N THR A 262 -3.90 -5.40 19.07
CA THR A 262 -3.18 -4.56 20.03
C THR A 262 -3.66 -3.11 20.00
N ILE A 263 -4.12 -2.62 18.85
CA ILE A 263 -4.69 -1.27 18.76
C ILE A 263 -5.98 -1.10 19.58
N LYS A 264 -6.66 -2.19 19.97
CA LYS A 264 -7.93 -2.12 20.74
C LYS A 264 -7.75 -1.86 22.23
N ILE A 265 -6.52 -2.03 22.76
CA ILE A 265 -6.19 -1.70 24.15
C ILE A 265 -5.70 -0.24 24.31
N LEU A 266 -5.58 0.51 23.21
CA LEU A 266 -5.27 1.93 23.24
C LEU A 266 -6.47 2.75 23.72
N PRO A 267 -6.26 3.96 24.27
CA PRO A 267 -7.33 4.91 24.54
C PRO A 267 -8.21 5.19 23.32
N PRO A 268 -9.53 5.39 23.47
CA PRO A 268 -10.46 5.64 22.36
C PRO A 268 -10.03 6.77 21.41
N GLU A 269 -9.38 7.81 21.93
CA GLU A 269 -8.88 8.94 21.16
C GLU A 269 -7.80 8.50 20.16
N LEU A 270 -6.86 7.67 20.58
CA LEU A 270 -5.83 7.12 19.71
C LEU A 270 -6.41 6.11 18.72
N GLN A 271 -7.38 5.29 19.13
CA GLN A 271 -8.09 4.39 18.22
C GLN A 271 -8.78 5.15 17.09
N ASN A 272 -9.45 6.27 17.41
CA ASN A 272 -10.13 7.11 16.42
C ASN A 272 -9.13 7.80 15.48
N ARG A 273 -8.00 8.29 16.00
CA ARG A 273 -6.94 8.88 15.17
C ARG A 273 -6.31 7.85 14.22
N LEU A 274 -6.07 6.62 14.70
CA LEU A 274 -5.62 5.51 13.85
C LEU A 274 -6.67 5.17 12.79
N LEU A 275 -7.96 5.09 13.14
CA LEU A 275 -9.02 4.83 12.17
C LEU A 275 -9.07 5.92 11.09
N TRP A 276 -8.95 7.18 11.47
CA TRP A 276 -8.94 8.30 10.52
C TRP A 276 -7.69 8.32 9.64
N LEU A 277 -6.52 8.03 10.20
CA LEU A 277 -5.30 7.84 9.41
C LEU A 277 -5.47 6.68 8.42
N TYR A 278 -6.02 5.56 8.87
CA TYR A 278 -6.29 4.41 8.00
C TYR A 278 -7.27 4.76 6.87
N ALA A 279 -8.28 5.59 7.12
CA ALA A 279 -9.16 6.10 6.07
C ALA A 279 -8.43 7.00 5.06
N LYS A 280 -7.44 7.78 5.51
CA LYS A 280 -6.56 8.59 4.64
C LYS A 280 -5.56 7.80 3.82
N ARG A 281 -5.46 6.48 4.06
CA ARG A 281 -4.61 5.60 3.26
C ARG A 281 -4.93 5.69 1.78
N LEU A 282 -6.23 5.77 1.47
CA LEU A 282 -6.75 5.80 0.13
C LEU A 282 -7.33 7.18 -0.17
N SER A 283 -7.05 7.65 -1.36
CA SER A 283 -7.71 8.82 -1.93
C SER A 283 -8.18 8.52 -3.34
N TYR A 284 -9.18 9.27 -3.78
CA TYR A 284 -9.81 9.06 -5.08
C TYR A 284 -9.80 10.39 -5.83
N ASN A 285 -9.18 10.42 -7.00
CA ASN A 285 -9.10 11.62 -7.83
C ASN A 285 -9.52 11.28 -9.26
N PRO A 286 -10.49 12.01 -9.85
CA PRO A 286 -11.34 13.04 -9.24
C PRO A 286 -12.34 12.46 -8.24
N ALA A 287 -12.77 13.19 -7.20
CA ALA A 287 -13.81 12.71 -6.29
C ALA A 287 -15.15 12.58 -7.03
N VAL A 288 -15.57 11.35 -7.38
CA VAL A 288 -16.81 11.11 -8.12
C VAL A 288 -17.92 10.65 -7.18
N THR A 289 -19.05 11.35 -7.22
CA THR A 289 -20.31 10.83 -6.67
C THR A 289 -20.83 9.74 -7.59
N ILE A 290 -20.83 8.49 -7.11
CA ILE A 290 -21.46 7.37 -7.79
C ILE A 290 -22.98 7.63 -7.82
N GLY A 291 -23.47 8.19 -8.93
CA GLY A 291 -24.91 8.35 -9.15
C GLY A 291 -25.60 6.99 -9.40
N PRO A 292 -26.94 6.92 -9.26
CA PRO A 292 -27.68 5.67 -9.34
C PRO A 292 -27.41 4.91 -10.65
N GLY A 293 -27.32 3.58 -10.51
CA GLY A 293 -27.18 2.67 -11.64
C GLY A 293 -28.39 2.78 -12.57
N CYS A 294 -28.14 3.06 -13.84
CA CYS A 294 -29.13 2.92 -14.91
C CYS A 294 -28.76 1.68 -15.72
N HIS A 295 -29.74 0.96 -16.26
CA HIS A 295 -29.52 -0.27 -17.05
C HIS A 295 -28.52 -0.10 -18.22
N SER A 296 -28.30 1.13 -18.70
CA SER A 296 -27.31 1.45 -19.74
C SER A 296 -25.88 1.70 -19.24
N ARG A 297 -25.64 1.61 -17.92
CA ARG A 297 -24.37 2.01 -17.29
C ARG A 297 -23.87 0.93 -16.32
N ARG A 298 -22.62 0.51 -16.49
CA ARG A 298 -21.92 -0.39 -15.57
C ARG A 298 -20.86 0.39 -14.80
N ILE A 299 -20.73 0.07 -13.52
CA ILE A 299 -19.70 0.62 -12.65
C ILE A 299 -18.90 -0.56 -12.12
N TYR A 300 -17.59 -0.42 -12.19
CA TYR A 300 -16.63 -1.39 -11.69
C TYR A 300 -15.71 -0.66 -10.70
N ASP A 301 -15.37 -1.33 -9.61
CA ASP A 301 -14.68 -0.73 -8.46
C ASP A 301 -13.63 -1.70 -7.92
N ASP A 302 -12.37 -1.29 -8.02
CA ASP A 302 -11.23 -2.06 -7.54
C ASP A 302 -10.85 -1.78 -6.08
N SER A 303 -11.68 -1.05 -5.32
CA SER A 303 -11.48 -0.83 -3.88
C SER A 303 -11.17 -2.09 -3.07
N PRO A 304 -11.78 -3.28 -3.35
CA PRO A 304 -11.41 -4.53 -2.68
C PRO A 304 -9.95 -4.96 -2.87
N HIS A 305 -9.29 -4.46 -3.91
CA HIS A 305 -7.89 -4.75 -4.25
C HIS A 305 -6.93 -3.63 -3.86
N ALA A 306 -7.40 -2.53 -3.28
CA ALA A 306 -6.58 -1.35 -2.99
C ALA A 306 -5.42 -1.59 -1.99
N SER A 307 -5.41 -2.74 -1.31
CA SER A 307 -4.27 -3.17 -0.47
C SER A 307 -3.14 -3.83 -1.24
N LYS A 308 -3.35 -4.17 -2.52
CA LYS A 308 -2.41 -4.93 -3.36
C LYS A 308 -1.58 -3.98 -4.23
N GLN A 309 -0.43 -4.48 -4.67
CA GLN A 309 0.44 -3.76 -5.60
C GLN A 309 0.18 -4.26 -7.03
N ILE A 310 -0.02 -3.31 -7.96
CA ILE A 310 -0.18 -3.61 -9.40
C ILE A 310 1.16 -4.15 -9.93
N SER A 311 1.12 -5.23 -10.70
CA SER A 311 2.25 -5.82 -11.42
C SER A 311 2.15 -5.62 -12.92
N SER A 312 0.94 -5.61 -13.49
CA SER A 312 0.73 -5.22 -14.89
C SER A 312 -0.65 -4.61 -15.13
N VAL A 313 -0.75 -3.82 -16.20
CA VAL A 313 -2.00 -3.26 -16.69
C VAL A 313 -2.24 -3.76 -18.10
N THR A 314 -3.36 -4.47 -18.29
CA THR A 314 -3.80 -4.93 -19.61
C THR A 314 -4.94 -4.03 -20.10
N ILE A 315 -4.78 -3.43 -21.27
CA ILE A 315 -5.79 -2.56 -21.90
C ILE A 315 -6.15 -3.10 -23.28
N TYR A 316 -7.44 -3.24 -23.54
CA TYR A 316 -7.97 -3.42 -24.88
C TYR A 316 -8.44 -2.06 -25.42
N ALA A 317 -7.81 -1.61 -26.50
CA ALA A 317 -8.05 -0.30 -27.08
C ALA A 317 -8.18 -0.34 -28.61
N SER A 318 -8.97 0.59 -29.12
CA SER A 318 -9.15 0.91 -30.55
C SER A 318 -8.98 2.42 -30.71
N ASP A 319 -9.93 3.13 -31.32
CA ASP A 319 -10.05 4.60 -31.16
C ASP A 319 -10.50 5.00 -29.74
N TRP A 320 -11.01 4.05 -28.95
CA TRP A 320 -11.39 4.23 -27.55
C TRP A 320 -10.81 3.14 -26.65
N VAL A 321 -10.73 3.44 -25.35
CA VAL A 321 -10.46 2.46 -24.31
C VAL A 321 -11.72 1.65 -24.05
N ARG A 322 -11.63 0.33 -24.28
CA ARG A 322 -12.78 -0.58 -24.27
C ARG A 322 -12.78 -1.50 -23.07
N SER A 323 -11.64 -2.08 -22.72
CA SER A 323 -11.50 -2.84 -21.48
C SER A 323 -10.16 -2.58 -20.81
N MET A 324 -10.15 -2.71 -19.49
CA MET A 324 -8.93 -2.64 -18.68
C MET A 324 -8.98 -3.70 -17.58
N ARG A 325 -7.82 -4.25 -17.24
CA ARG A 325 -7.64 -5.21 -16.15
C ARG A 325 -6.30 -4.94 -15.49
N LEU A 326 -6.29 -4.92 -14.16
CA LEU A 326 -5.07 -4.84 -13.39
C LEU A 326 -4.72 -6.25 -12.91
N THR A 327 -3.45 -6.63 -13.04
CA THR A 327 -2.89 -7.81 -12.40
C THR A 327 -2.05 -7.33 -11.23
N TYR A 328 -2.15 -8.03 -10.10
CA TYR A 328 -1.43 -7.69 -8.88
C TYR A 328 -0.23 -8.62 -8.68
N MET A 329 0.71 -8.23 -7.79
CA MET A 329 1.93 -9.02 -7.51
C MET A 329 1.62 -10.44 -6.98
N ASP A 330 0.49 -10.63 -6.32
CA ASP A 330 -0.01 -11.94 -5.86
C ASP A 330 -0.71 -12.76 -6.96
N GLN A 331 -0.59 -12.34 -8.23
CA GLN A 331 -1.22 -12.93 -9.41
C GLN A 331 -2.76 -12.87 -9.42
N THR A 332 -3.38 -12.21 -8.45
CA THR A 332 -4.82 -11.94 -8.54
C THR A 332 -5.09 -10.83 -9.57
N HIS A 333 -6.30 -10.81 -10.08
CA HIS A 333 -6.74 -9.81 -11.05
C HIS A 333 -7.83 -8.94 -10.45
N SER A 334 -7.88 -7.69 -10.92
CA SER A 334 -8.97 -6.78 -10.64
C SER A 334 -10.27 -7.23 -11.32
N THR A 335 -11.40 -6.62 -10.96
CA THR A 335 -12.63 -6.88 -11.71
C THR A 335 -12.40 -6.46 -13.16
N LYS A 336 -12.65 -7.34 -14.14
CA LYS A 336 -12.43 -6.96 -15.54
C LYS A 336 -13.37 -5.80 -15.86
N HIS A 337 -12.83 -4.60 -16.04
CA HIS A 337 -13.57 -3.41 -16.41
C HIS A 337 -13.96 -3.55 -17.89
N GLN A 338 -14.94 -4.42 -18.16
CA GLN A 338 -15.18 -4.95 -19.50
C GLN A 338 -16.24 -4.13 -20.23
N GLY A 339 -15.82 -3.53 -21.34
CA GLY A 339 -16.68 -3.06 -22.43
C GLY A 339 -16.75 -4.07 -23.58
N THR A 340 -17.15 -3.61 -24.76
CA THR A 340 -17.26 -4.46 -25.96
C THR A 340 -15.90 -4.63 -26.63
N GLU A 341 -15.38 -5.86 -26.64
CA GLU A 341 -14.10 -6.24 -27.25
C GLU A 341 -14.25 -6.52 -28.76
N LYS A 342 -14.66 -5.49 -29.50
CA LYS A 342 -14.67 -5.51 -30.97
C LYS A 342 -13.72 -4.42 -31.49
N TYR A 343 -13.01 -4.72 -32.59
CA TYR A 343 -12.21 -3.76 -33.37
C TYR A 343 -11.01 -3.12 -32.68
N GLY A 344 -10.43 -3.76 -31.66
CA GLY A 344 -9.24 -3.26 -30.96
C GLY A 344 -8.10 -4.27 -30.87
N SER A 345 -7.06 -3.86 -30.16
CA SER A 345 -5.92 -4.70 -29.81
C SER A 345 -5.71 -4.68 -28.30
N GLU A 346 -5.27 -5.80 -27.76
CA GLU A 346 -4.86 -5.92 -26.36
C GLU A 346 -3.39 -5.52 -26.22
N TYR A 347 -3.11 -4.73 -25.20
CA TYR A 347 -1.77 -4.29 -24.85
C TYR A 347 -1.53 -4.57 -23.38
N GLU A 348 -0.30 -4.97 -23.04
CA GLU A 348 0.12 -5.17 -21.67
C GLU A 348 1.27 -4.24 -21.33
N PHE A 349 1.14 -3.55 -20.19
CA PHE A 349 2.20 -2.75 -19.59
C PHE A 349 2.61 -3.38 -18.26
N VAL A 350 3.74 -4.09 -18.28
CA VAL A 350 4.30 -4.78 -17.12
C VAL A 350 5.18 -3.83 -16.32
N LEU A 351 4.97 -3.78 -15.00
CA LEU A 351 5.76 -3.03 -14.04
C LEU A 351 6.90 -3.91 -13.50
N THR A 352 8.04 -3.28 -13.26
CA THR A 352 9.18 -3.92 -12.60
C THR A 352 9.02 -3.91 -11.07
N GLU A 353 9.77 -4.74 -10.35
CA GLU A 353 9.71 -4.77 -8.89
C GLU A 353 10.06 -3.40 -8.28
N GLY A 354 9.20 -2.87 -7.42
CA GLY A 354 9.32 -1.53 -6.84
C GLY A 354 8.89 -0.37 -7.77
N GLU A 355 8.48 -0.66 -9.00
CA GLU A 355 7.88 0.32 -9.89
C GLU A 355 6.38 0.48 -9.60
N HIS A 356 5.93 1.72 -9.51
CA HIS A 356 4.54 2.07 -9.21
C HIS A 356 4.02 3.04 -10.26
N ILE A 357 2.73 3.01 -10.58
CA ILE A 357 2.11 4.03 -11.42
C ILE A 357 1.81 5.26 -10.54
N THR A 358 2.33 6.42 -10.91
CA THR A 358 2.20 7.68 -10.14
C THR A 358 1.32 8.71 -10.84
N GLU A 359 1.12 8.59 -12.16
CA GLU A 359 0.30 9.51 -12.94
C GLU A 359 -0.43 8.77 -14.06
N MET A 360 -1.60 9.29 -14.42
CA MET A 360 -2.42 8.87 -15.57
C MET A 360 -2.72 10.06 -16.46
N LEU A 361 -2.29 10.01 -17.73
CA LEU A 361 -2.77 10.91 -18.76
C LEU A 361 -4.00 10.30 -19.42
N ILE A 362 -5.07 11.07 -19.48
CA ILE A 362 -6.39 10.61 -19.92
C ILE A 362 -6.88 11.56 -21.02
N TRP A 363 -7.09 11.02 -22.21
CA TRP A 363 -7.75 11.74 -23.32
C TRP A 363 -9.23 11.41 -23.26
N ARG A 364 -10.05 12.44 -23.08
CA ARG A 364 -11.48 12.24 -22.89
C ARG A 364 -12.33 13.27 -23.60
N ASN A 365 -13.43 12.78 -24.12
CA ASN A 365 -14.62 13.56 -24.45
C ASN A 365 -15.79 13.03 -23.61
N ASP A 366 -16.92 12.72 -24.22
CA ASP A 366 -17.98 11.91 -23.61
C ASP A 366 -17.55 10.46 -23.29
N TRP A 367 -16.39 10.05 -23.82
CA TRP A 367 -15.75 8.74 -23.74
C TRP A 367 -14.28 8.87 -23.41
N ILE A 368 -13.67 7.81 -22.89
CA ILE A 368 -12.22 7.71 -22.70
C ILE A 368 -11.61 7.24 -24.02
N CYS A 369 -11.01 8.19 -24.74
CA CYS A 369 -10.41 7.98 -26.05
C CYS A 369 -9.02 7.36 -25.92
N GLY A 370 -8.25 7.77 -24.91
CA GLY A 370 -6.93 7.20 -24.69
C GLY A 370 -6.38 7.35 -23.28
N LEU A 371 -5.36 6.55 -22.99
CA LEU A 371 -4.69 6.45 -21.70
C LEU A 371 -3.17 6.31 -21.88
N GLN A 372 -2.42 6.92 -20.97
CA GLN A 372 -1.00 6.65 -20.79
C GLN A 372 -0.67 6.69 -19.29
N PHE A 373 0.12 5.73 -18.82
CA PHE A 373 0.61 5.67 -17.44
C PHE A 373 2.03 6.21 -17.36
N ILE A 374 2.35 6.91 -16.27
CA ILE A 374 3.72 7.27 -15.88
C ILE A 374 4.03 6.61 -14.55
N THR A 375 5.24 6.07 -14.46
CA THR A 375 5.69 5.33 -13.29
C THR A 375 6.65 6.11 -12.42
N SER A 376 6.84 5.63 -11.20
CA SER A 376 7.84 6.09 -10.24
C SER A 376 9.28 5.93 -10.76
N PHE A 377 9.52 5.21 -11.86
CA PHE A 377 10.83 5.15 -12.52
C PHE A 377 10.97 6.15 -13.69
N GLY A 378 9.96 6.99 -13.89
CA GLY A 378 9.90 7.96 -14.98
C GLY A 378 9.65 7.32 -16.34
N ARG A 379 9.16 6.07 -16.36
CA ARG A 379 8.82 5.35 -17.58
C ARG A 379 7.39 5.70 -17.96
N CYS A 380 7.15 5.91 -19.25
CA CYS A 380 5.81 6.08 -19.80
C CYS A 380 5.38 4.78 -20.46
N SER A 381 4.14 4.36 -20.25
CA SER A 381 3.53 3.31 -21.07
C SER A 381 3.39 3.80 -22.53
N PRO A 382 3.16 2.89 -23.48
CA PRO A 382 2.58 3.27 -24.76
C PRO A 382 1.29 4.07 -24.54
N HIS A 383 0.93 4.90 -25.52
CA HIS A 383 -0.40 5.49 -25.58
C HIS A 383 -1.40 4.43 -26.04
N PHE A 384 -2.41 4.16 -25.24
CA PHE A 384 -3.49 3.24 -25.57
C PHE A 384 -4.68 4.03 -26.06
N GLY A 385 -5.23 3.68 -27.22
CA GLY A 385 -6.42 4.36 -27.77
C GLY A 385 -6.09 5.46 -28.79
N SER A 386 -7.04 6.34 -29.06
CA SER A 386 -6.81 7.57 -29.84
C SER A 386 -6.42 8.73 -28.91
N SER A 387 -5.88 9.81 -29.49
CA SER A 387 -5.66 11.06 -28.77
C SER A 387 -6.69 12.13 -29.18
N ASP A 388 -7.93 11.68 -29.39
CA ASP A 388 -9.05 12.56 -29.71
C ASP A 388 -9.40 13.42 -28.48
N ASP A 389 -9.80 14.66 -28.72
CA ASP A 389 -10.10 15.67 -27.69
C ASP A 389 -8.87 16.08 -26.83
N ILE A 390 -9.14 16.58 -25.62
CA ILE A 390 -8.21 17.18 -24.68
C ILE A 390 -7.67 16.12 -23.72
N SER A 391 -6.38 16.19 -23.42
CA SER A 391 -5.76 15.41 -22.35
C SER A 391 -5.88 16.11 -21.00
N THR A 392 -6.14 15.31 -19.96
CA THR A 392 -6.03 15.71 -18.55
C THR A 392 -5.07 14.77 -17.82
N VAL A 393 -4.47 15.26 -16.75
CA VAL A 393 -3.58 14.45 -15.89
C VAL A 393 -4.28 14.17 -14.57
N GLU A 394 -4.29 12.90 -14.17
CA GLU A 394 -4.69 12.45 -12.85
C GLU A 394 -3.46 11.95 -12.10
N SER A 395 -3.16 12.61 -10.99
CA SER A 395 -2.13 12.22 -10.03
C SER A 395 -2.52 12.75 -8.64
N ILE A 396 -1.90 12.21 -7.60
CA ILE A 396 -2.03 12.72 -6.23
C ILE A 396 -0.66 12.70 -5.57
N LYS A 397 -0.31 13.79 -4.88
CA LYS A 397 0.92 13.93 -4.12
C LYS A 397 1.10 12.77 -3.12
N GLY A 398 2.26 12.12 -3.13
CA GLY A 398 2.56 10.95 -2.31
C GLY A 398 1.65 9.75 -2.56
N GLY A 399 0.95 9.69 -3.69
CA GLY A 399 0.01 8.62 -4.04
C GLY A 399 0.54 7.71 -5.13
N VAL A 400 0.31 6.41 -5.01
CA VAL A 400 0.51 5.43 -6.09
C VAL A 400 -0.82 4.80 -6.48
N LEU A 401 -1.02 4.55 -7.77
CA LEU A 401 -2.22 3.89 -8.26
C LEU A 401 -2.25 2.42 -7.79
N VAL A 402 -3.37 2.01 -7.18
CA VAL A 402 -3.60 0.62 -6.72
C VAL A 402 -4.87 -0.01 -7.29
N GLY A 403 -5.66 0.77 -8.01
CA GLY A 403 -6.93 0.35 -8.56
C GLY A 403 -7.59 1.49 -9.32
N VAL A 404 -8.70 1.20 -9.99
CA VAL A 404 -9.55 2.24 -10.57
C VAL A 404 -11.02 2.02 -10.26
N ILE A 405 -11.77 3.10 -10.35
CA ILE A 405 -13.23 3.05 -10.49
C ILE A 405 -13.54 3.46 -11.92
N SER A 406 -14.30 2.65 -12.64
CA SER A 406 -14.68 2.97 -14.01
C SER A 406 -16.18 2.97 -14.23
N ARG A 407 -16.61 3.83 -15.16
CA ARG A 407 -17.97 3.87 -15.66
C ARG A 407 -17.97 3.55 -17.14
N ILE A 408 -18.76 2.56 -17.50
CA ILE A 408 -18.90 2.09 -18.88
C ILE A 408 -20.36 2.29 -19.30
N ARG A 409 -20.58 2.87 -20.48
CA ARG A 409 -21.92 3.14 -21.03
C ARG A 409 -22.06 2.48 -22.40
N HIS A 410 -23.28 2.01 -22.72
CA HIS A 410 -23.60 1.47 -24.03
C HIS A 410 -23.74 2.60 -25.07
N ASP A 411 -23.01 2.48 -26.16
CA ASP A 411 -23.15 3.22 -27.42
C ASP A 411 -23.80 2.31 -28.46
N SER A 412 -24.70 2.86 -29.29
CA SER A 412 -25.49 2.06 -30.23
C SER A 412 -24.64 1.33 -31.27
N ASP A 413 -23.52 1.93 -31.67
CA ASP A 413 -22.72 1.46 -32.81
C ASP A 413 -21.46 0.76 -32.33
N GLN A 414 -20.91 1.23 -31.20
CA GLN A 414 -19.63 0.77 -30.67
C GLN A 414 -19.74 -0.19 -29.48
N GLY A 415 -20.94 -0.37 -28.93
CA GLY A 415 -21.20 -1.19 -27.75
C GLY A 415 -20.78 -0.50 -26.45
N TYR A 416 -20.33 -1.26 -25.47
CA TYR A 416 -19.95 -0.71 -24.15
C TYR A 416 -18.55 -0.10 -24.19
N ILE A 417 -18.43 1.19 -23.90
CA ILE A 417 -17.15 1.94 -23.87
C ILE A 417 -17.01 2.70 -22.54
N PHE A 418 -15.77 2.91 -22.09
CA PHE A 418 -15.48 3.76 -20.94
C PHE A 418 -15.93 5.19 -21.21
N CYS A 419 -16.73 5.74 -20.30
CA CYS A 419 -17.07 7.16 -20.28
C CYS A 419 -16.43 7.90 -19.11
N ARG A 420 -15.96 7.16 -18.09
CA ARG A 420 -15.21 7.74 -16.97
C ARG A 420 -14.26 6.72 -16.38
N ILE A 421 -13.12 7.21 -15.92
CA ILE A 421 -12.15 6.49 -15.11
C ILE A 421 -11.75 7.41 -13.95
N GLN A 422 -11.37 6.82 -12.83
CA GLN A 422 -10.96 7.50 -11.61
C GLN A 422 -9.90 6.62 -10.95
N GLY A 423 -8.73 7.17 -10.65
CA GLY A 423 -7.69 6.45 -9.92
C GLY A 423 -8.03 6.25 -8.44
N ILE A 424 -7.70 5.08 -7.91
CA ILE A 424 -7.62 4.79 -6.47
C ILE A 424 -6.15 4.87 -6.09
N TRP A 425 -5.81 5.83 -5.23
CA TRP A 425 -4.44 6.18 -4.89
C TRP A 425 -4.12 5.81 -3.45
N ARG A 426 -2.98 5.17 -3.23
CA ARG A 426 -2.52 4.70 -1.93
C ARG A 426 -1.29 5.48 -1.45
N HIS A 427 -1.28 5.85 -0.16
CA HIS A 427 -0.31 6.80 0.42
C HIS A 427 0.72 6.21 1.39
N ASP A 428 0.62 4.92 1.71
CA ASP A 428 1.49 4.21 2.65
C ASP A 428 2.56 3.34 1.94
N THR A 429 2.80 3.57 0.64
CA THR A 429 3.69 2.72 -0.18
C THR A 429 5.04 3.35 -0.47
N ILE A 430 5.08 4.64 -0.84
CA ILE A 430 6.32 5.36 -1.12
C ILE A 430 6.35 6.68 -0.36
N TYR A 431 7.54 7.09 0.07
CA TYR A 431 7.75 8.33 0.83
C TYR A 431 7.35 9.56 0.03
N GLU A 432 7.86 9.65 -1.20
CA GLU A 432 7.63 10.76 -2.12
C GLU A 432 7.54 10.17 -3.53
N ALA A 433 6.48 10.52 -4.26
CA ALA A 433 6.39 10.14 -5.66
C ALA A 433 7.34 11.05 -6.46
N PRO A 434 8.22 10.50 -7.31
CA PRO A 434 9.12 11.34 -8.09
C PRO A 434 8.34 12.35 -8.92
N LYS A 435 8.76 13.62 -8.82
CA LYS A 435 8.13 14.73 -9.53
C LYS A 435 6.66 14.98 -9.13
N GLU A 436 6.25 14.59 -7.92
CA GLU A 436 4.92 14.89 -7.39
C GLU A 436 4.60 16.38 -7.21
N ASN A 437 5.63 17.23 -7.25
CA ASN A 437 5.51 18.68 -7.18
C ASN A 437 5.52 19.32 -8.59
N ASP A 438 5.53 18.53 -9.66
CA ASP A 438 5.37 19.04 -11.02
C ASP A 438 3.94 19.59 -11.21
N ILE A 439 3.84 20.70 -11.93
CA ILE A 439 2.58 21.39 -12.19
C ILE A 439 2.30 21.35 -13.67
N PHE A 440 1.14 20.81 -14.03
CA PHE A 440 0.65 20.77 -15.40
C PHE A 440 -0.14 22.04 -15.69
N SER A 441 0.15 22.69 -16.82
CA SER A 441 -0.77 23.68 -17.36
C SER A 441 -2.07 23.01 -17.81
N GLU A 442 -3.09 23.82 -18.08
CA GLU A 442 -4.19 23.34 -18.92
C GLU A 442 -3.69 22.95 -20.33
N TYR A 443 -4.53 22.26 -21.08
CA TYR A 443 -4.24 21.88 -22.45
C TYR A 443 -4.58 23.02 -23.42
N PHE A 444 -3.62 23.35 -24.28
CA PHE A 444 -3.80 24.36 -25.32
C PHE A 444 -3.81 23.72 -26.70
N GLY A 445 -4.83 24.00 -27.49
CA GLY A 445 -4.97 23.48 -28.85
C GLY A 445 -6.38 22.96 -29.13
N PRO A 446 -6.64 22.53 -30.37
CA PRO A 446 -7.94 22.03 -30.78
C PRO A 446 -8.18 20.60 -30.31
N LYS A 447 -9.46 20.21 -30.35
CA LYS A 447 -9.98 18.89 -29.96
C LYS A 447 -9.84 17.82 -31.05
N ASN A 448 -9.30 18.17 -32.22
CA ASN A 448 -9.16 17.26 -33.37
C ASN A 448 -8.15 16.12 -33.10
N LYS A 449 -8.10 15.14 -34.01
CA LYS A 449 -7.18 13.99 -33.90
C LYS A 449 -5.71 14.45 -34.01
N GLY A 450 -4.81 13.65 -33.43
CA GLY A 450 -3.36 13.81 -33.56
C GLY A 450 -2.62 12.53 -33.16
N ARG A 451 -1.29 12.56 -33.22
CA ARG A 451 -0.42 11.57 -32.59
C ARG A 451 0.07 12.13 -31.25
N PRO A 452 -0.17 11.43 -30.14
CA PRO A 452 0.25 11.89 -28.82
C PRO A 452 1.76 11.84 -28.69
N PHE A 453 2.31 12.76 -27.89
CA PHE A 453 3.71 12.78 -27.49
C PHE A 453 3.83 13.17 -26.01
N ASN A 454 4.89 12.69 -25.36
CA ASN A 454 5.17 13.00 -23.97
C ASN A 454 6.68 12.97 -23.73
N ASP A 455 7.29 14.14 -23.55
CA ASP A 455 8.73 14.26 -23.34
C ASP A 455 9.17 13.71 -21.98
N ARG A 456 8.23 13.34 -21.09
CA ARG A 456 8.51 12.60 -19.86
C ARG A 456 9.28 11.31 -20.13
N ALA A 457 9.07 10.66 -21.27
CA ALA A 457 9.82 9.46 -21.64
C ALA A 457 11.32 9.73 -21.84
N VAL A 458 11.68 10.96 -22.22
CA VAL A 458 13.06 11.42 -22.41
C VAL A 458 13.65 11.91 -21.09
N VAL A 459 12.97 12.84 -20.41
CA VAL A 459 13.50 13.45 -19.16
C VAL A 459 13.40 12.51 -17.96
N ARG A 460 12.49 11.54 -17.97
CA ARG A 460 12.21 10.62 -16.86
C ARG A 460 12.04 11.41 -15.54
N ASN A 461 12.61 10.92 -14.45
CA ASN A 461 12.63 11.61 -13.16
C ASN A 461 13.88 12.49 -12.97
N SER A 462 14.66 12.75 -14.02
CA SER A 462 15.90 13.52 -13.90
C SER A 462 15.64 15.01 -13.73
N ASP A 463 16.68 15.74 -13.33
CA ASP A 463 16.69 17.20 -13.28
C ASP A 463 17.30 17.81 -14.55
N MET A 464 17.18 17.12 -15.68
CA MET A 464 17.54 17.65 -17.00
C MET A 464 16.83 18.99 -17.24
N ALA A 465 17.47 19.90 -17.95
CA ALA A 465 16.89 21.19 -18.31
C ALA A 465 16.84 21.37 -19.81
N ILE A 466 15.83 22.10 -20.31
CA ILE A 466 15.79 22.53 -21.70
C ILE A 466 17.03 23.40 -21.96
N SER A 467 17.85 23.01 -22.91
CA SER A 467 19.06 23.72 -23.33
C SER A 467 18.94 24.34 -24.71
N ARG A 468 18.07 23.76 -25.56
CA ARG A 468 17.80 24.27 -26.91
C ARG A 468 16.35 24.08 -27.31
N ILE A 469 15.80 25.09 -27.98
CA ILE A 469 14.46 25.08 -28.56
C ILE A 469 14.59 25.25 -30.08
N GLU A 470 14.07 24.30 -30.83
CA GLU A 470 13.99 24.36 -32.29
C GLU A 470 12.53 24.38 -32.74
N VAL A 471 12.16 25.38 -33.54
CA VAL A 471 10.81 25.56 -34.07
C VAL A 471 10.87 25.65 -35.58
N ARG A 472 9.91 25.00 -36.24
CA ARG A 472 9.59 25.25 -37.65
C ARG A 472 8.21 25.84 -37.73
N CYS A 473 8.08 26.90 -38.51
CA CYS A 473 6.79 27.54 -38.71
C CYS A 473 6.63 28.10 -40.13
N GLY A 474 5.40 28.03 -40.62
CA GLY A 474 4.85 28.74 -41.76
C GLY A 474 3.67 29.58 -41.29
N SER A 475 2.47 29.27 -41.80
CA SER A 475 1.20 29.83 -41.29
C SER A 475 0.78 29.27 -39.92
N ALA A 476 1.39 28.16 -39.50
CA ALA A 476 1.23 27.56 -38.19
C ALA A 476 2.58 27.07 -37.64
N ILE A 477 2.61 26.58 -36.40
CA ILE A 477 3.77 25.85 -35.87
C ILE A 477 3.76 24.45 -36.46
N ASP A 478 4.60 24.22 -37.48
CA ASP A 478 4.76 22.92 -38.13
C ASP A 478 5.39 21.91 -37.18
N SER A 479 6.40 22.30 -36.41
CA SER A 479 7.00 21.43 -35.42
C SER A 479 7.76 22.16 -34.32
N LEU A 480 7.85 21.47 -33.17
CA LEU A 480 8.64 21.85 -32.00
C LEU A 480 9.54 20.69 -31.60
N GLN A 481 10.79 20.98 -31.24
CA GLN A 481 11.77 20.00 -30.76
C GLN A 481 12.63 20.62 -29.66
N PHE A 482 12.87 19.87 -28.59
CA PHE A 482 13.74 20.30 -27.49
C PHE A 482 15.03 19.49 -27.45
N ALA A 483 16.08 20.12 -26.95
CA ALA A 483 17.29 19.45 -26.51
C ALA A 483 17.43 19.60 -25.00
N TYR A 484 17.60 18.48 -24.30
CA TYR A 484 17.76 18.43 -22.86
C TYR A 484 19.23 18.25 -22.49
N ALA A 485 19.73 19.13 -21.62
CA ALA A 485 21.04 18.99 -21.01
C ALA A 485 20.90 18.29 -19.66
N ASP A 486 21.76 17.30 -19.43
CA ASP A 486 21.88 16.64 -18.13
C ASP A 486 22.76 17.50 -17.21
N ASN A 487 22.14 18.08 -16.19
CA ASN A 487 22.85 18.90 -15.20
C ASN A 487 23.80 18.08 -14.31
N THR A 488 23.62 16.76 -14.24
CA THR A 488 24.44 15.87 -13.39
C THR A 488 25.71 15.40 -14.10
N ASN A 489 25.67 15.27 -15.43
CA ASN A 489 26.81 14.89 -16.24
C ASN A 489 27.00 15.85 -17.42
N PRO A 490 27.67 16.99 -17.20
CA PRO A 490 27.86 18.01 -18.24
C PRO A 490 28.76 17.57 -19.40
N ARG A 491 29.39 16.38 -19.31
CA ARG A 491 30.11 15.75 -20.44
C ARG A 491 29.18 15.01 -21.39
N ASN A 492 27.92 14.80 -21.01
CA ASN A 492 26.94 14.08 -21.80
C ASN A 492 26.33 15.00 -22.87
N ASN A 493 26.22 14.49 -24.10
CA ASN A 493 25.62 15.23 -25.21
C ASN A 493 24.15 15.55 -24.90
N ASN A 494 23.67 16.71 -25.38
CA ASN A 494 22.26 17.06 -25.27
C ASN A 494 21.39 15.95 -25.89
N ILE A 495 20.37 15.50 -25.16
CA ILE A 495 19.41 14.53 -25.66
C ILE A 495 18.33 15.27 -26.41
N LEU A 496 18.16 14.96 -27.69
CA LEU A 496 17.10 15.54 -28.51
C LEU A 496 15.82 14.73 -28.34
N THR A 497 14.69 15.44 -28.21
CA THR A 497 13.37 14.82 -28.33
C THR A 497 13.13 14.42 -29.78
N ASP A 498 12.11 13.58 -29.99
CA ASP A 498 11.48 13.51 -31.29
C ASP A 498 10.91 14.88 -31.67
N ARG A 499 10.74 15.08 -32.97
CA ARG A 499 10.11 16.27 -33.50
C ARG A 499 8.59 16.15 -33.37
N HIS A 500 7.99 17.08 -32.63
CA HIS A 500 6.54 17.14 -32.43
C HIS A 500 5.89 17.94 -33.56
N GLY A 501 5.67 17.26 -34.69
CA GLY A 501 5.05 17.82 -35.89
C GLY A 501 5.76 17.42 -37.18
N GLY A 502 5.45 18.12 -38.27
CA GLY A 502 5.96 17.83 -39.61
C GLY A 502 7.27 18.53 -39.97
N LEU A 503 7.72 18.29 -41.21
CA LEU A 503 8.88 18.95 -41.82
C LEU A 503 8.52 20.25 -42.56
N GLY A 504 7.26 20.69 -42.48
CA GLY A 504 6.78 21.93 -43.09
C GLY A 504 7.45 23.19 -42.54
N GLY A 505 7.03 24.33 -43.09
CA GLY A 505 7.51 25.65 -42.69
C GLY A 505 9.00 25.90 -42.91
N SER A 506 9.44 27.10 -42.52
CA SER A 506 10.86 27.46 -42.49
C SER A 506 11.46 27.13 -41.12
N LYS A 507 12.69 26.62 -41.10
CA LYS A 507 13.44 26.42 -39.84
C LYS A 507 13.75 27.79 -39.25
N GLN A 508 13.24 28.06 -38.05
CA GLN A 508 13.59 29.27 -37.32
C GLN A 508 14.97 29.12 -36.67
N SER A 509 15.59 30.25 -36.34
CA SER A 509 16.82 30.27 -35.56
C SER A 509 16.63 29.50 -34.26
N SER A 510 17.47 28.50 -34.02
CA SER A 510 17.43 27.72 -32.78
C SER A 510 17.76 28.62 -31.60
N VAL A 511 16.96 28.54 -30.54
CA VAL A 511 17.22 29.26 -29.30
C VAL A 511 18.04 28.37 -28.40
N VAL A 512 19.26 28.80 -28.07
CA VAL A 512 20.15 28.11 -27.13
C VAL A 512 20.08 28.85 -25.80
N LEU A 513 19.62 28.15 -24.76
CA LEU A 513 19.54 28.69 -23.40
C LEU A 513 20.91 28.57 -22.74
N ARG A 514 21.34 29.64 -22.07
CA ARG A 514 22.60 29.66 -21.31
C ARG A 514 22.48 28.80 -20.05
N SER A 515 23.62 28.44 -19.47
CA SER A 515 23.63 27.81 -18.14
C SER A 515 22.90 28.70 -17.13
N GLY A 516 21.94 28.14 -16.38
CA GLY A 516 21.09 28.87 -15.44
C GLY A 516 19.90 29.62 -16.07
N GLU A 517 19.85 29.75 -17.39
CA GLU A 517 18.69 30.28 -18.12
C GLU A 517 17.64 29.18 -18.27
N HIS A 518 16.40 29.49 -17.92
CA HIS A 518 15.27 28.59 -18.02
C HIS A 518 14.01 29.33 -18.44
N VAL A 519 13.12 28.62 -19.13
CA VAL A 519 11.80 29.13 -19.50
C VAL A 519 10.93 29.21 -18.25
N VAL A 520 10.37 30.38 -17.97
CA VAL A 520 9.50 30.67 -16.80
C VAL A 520 8.05 30.95 -17.20
N ARG A 521 7.80 31.26 -18.49
CA ARG A 521 6.45 31.47 -19.00
C ARG A 521 6.40 31.13 -20.49
N VAL A 522 5.31 30.51 -20.91
CA VAL A 522 4.99 30.28 -22.32
C VAL A 522 3.64 30.91 -22.61
N SER A 523 3.54 31.65 -23.71
CA SER A 523 2.27 32.19 -24.21
C SER A 523 2.16 31.93 -25.69
N GLY A 524 0.95 32.00 -26.25
CA GLY A 524 0.78 31.74 -27.67
C GLY A 524 -0.64 31.92 -28.14
N LYS A 525 -0.88 31.44 -29.36
CA LYS A 525 -2.20 31.39 -29.97
C LYS A 525 -2.41 30.05 -30.66
N TYR A 526 -3.65 29.57 -30.65
CA TYR A 526 -4.08 28.42 -31.43
C TYR A 526 -5.41 28.71 -32.11
N ASN A 527 -5.69 28.01 -33.20
CA ASN A 527 -6.99 28.04 -33.88
C ASN A 527 -7.61 26.64 -33.83
N ASN A 528 -8.70 26.44 -34.58
CA ASN A 528 -9.41 25.16 -34.64
C ASN A 528 -8.58 24.01 -35.25
N ASN A 529 -7.41 24.30 -35.83
CA ASN A 529 -6.59 23.34 -36.53
C ASN A 529 -5.25 23.05 -35.83
N SER A 530 -4.56 24.05 -35.29
CA SER A 530 -3.20 23.90 -34.74
C SER A 530 -2.79 25.07 -33.84
N ILE A 531 -1.66 24.90 -33.15
CA ILE A 531 -0.92 26.02 -32.55
C ILE A 531 -0.34 26.86 -33.69
N ILE A 532 -0.60 28.18 -33.68
CA ILE A 532 -0.15 29.10 -34.74
C ILE A 532 0.97 30.03 -34.27
N GLN A 533 1.10 30.21 -32.96
CA GLN A 533 2.11 31.08 -32.37
C GLN A 533 2.56 30.55 -31.01
N LEU A 534 3.87 30.59 -30.76
CA LEU A 534 4.47 30.28 -29.47
C LEU A 534 5.46 31.38 -29.07
N LYS A 535 5.46 31.71 -27.79
CA LYS A 535 6.35 32.69 -27.18
C LYS A 535 6.89 32.16 -25.87
N PHE A 536 8.19 32.00 -25.79
CA PHE A 536 8.91 31.58 -24.59
C PHE A 536 9.54 32.79 -23.91
N VAL A 537 9.35 32.90 -22.61
CA VAL A 537 9.97 33.92 -21.77
C VAL A 537 10.89 33.23 -20.78
N THR A 538 12.14 33.69 -20.71
CA THR A 538 13.15 33.15 -19.80
C THR A 538 13.37 34.04 -18.58
N ASN A 539 13.98 33.49 -17.53
CA ASN A 539 14.39 34.22 -16.33
C ASN A 539 15.53 35.22 -16.56
N ASN A 540 16.18 35.19 -17.73
CA ASN A 540 17.28 36.08 -18.08
C ASN A 540 16.73 37.35 -18.77
N ASP A 541 16.65 38.46 -18.02
CA ASP A 541 16.14 39.77 -18.48
C ASP A 541 14.74 39.74 -19.15
N ASN A 542 13.92 38.72 -18.84
CA ASN A 542 12.66 38.46 -19.54
C ASN A 542 12.83 38.36 -21.06
N THR A 543 13.93 37.75 -21.52
CA THR A 543 14.18 37.54 -22.95
C THR A 543 13.00 36.77 -23.56
N LYS A 544 12.50 37.28 -24.69
CA LYS A 544 11.30 36.79 -25.38
C LYS A 544 11.70 36.17 -26.71
N TYR A 545 11.43 34.88 -26.87
CA TYR A 545 11.57 34.18 -28.13
C TYR A 545 10.18 33.89 -28.70
N GLU A 546 9.88 34.45 -29.87
CA GLU A 546 8.54 34.38 -30.48
C GLU A 546 8.64 33.71 -31.85
N PHE A 547 7.72 32.76 -32.09
CA PHE A 547 7.68 31.93 -33.28
C PHE A 547 6.26 31.85 -33.82
N GLY A 548 6.14 31.76 -35.16
CA GLY A 548 4.85 31.76 -35.86
C GLY A 548 4.32 33.18 -36.14
N ALA A 549 3.27 33.27 -36.95
CA ALA A 549 2.66 34.54 -37.34
C ALA A 549 1.39 34.81 -36.52
N ALA A 550 1.27 36.03 -35.97
CA ALA A 550 0.14 36.44 -35.15
C ALA A 550 -1.15 36.73 -35.93
N GLN A 551 -1.11 36.72 -37.27
CA GLN A 551 -2.23 36.99 -38.16
C GLN A 551 -2.88 35.67 -38.59
N PRO A 552 -4.02 35.28 -37.99
CA PRO A 552 -4.75 34.11 -38.43
C PRO A 552 -5.64 34.50 -39.62
N ASP A 553 -5.74 33.61 -40.60
CA ASP A 553 -6.97 33.52 -41.38
C ASP A 553 -8.03 32.91 -40.44
N GLY A 554 -8.80 33.75 -39.75
CA GLY A 554 -9.95 33.34 -38.92
C GLY A 554 -9.79 33.50 -37.40
N GLU A 555 -10.67 32.83 -36.65
CA GLU A 555 -10.74 32.90 -35.18
C GLU A 555 -9.54 32.21 -34.52
N SER A 556 -8.96 32.86 -33.50
CA SER A 556 -7.85 32.30 -32.72
C SER A 556 -8.02 32.59 -31.24
N HIS A 557 -7.52 31.68 -30.41
CA HIS A 557 -7.55 31.75 -28.95
C HIS A 557 -6.14 31.99 -28.43
N SER A 558 -5.97 33.04 -27.62
CA SER A 558 -4.70 33.32 -26.96
C SER A 558 -4.60 32.54 -25.65
N PHE A 559 -3.40 32.14 -25.28
CA PHE A 559 -3.12 31.51 -24.00
C PHE A 559 -1.82 32.00 -23.38
N SER A 560 -1.73 31.83 -22.06
CA SER A 560 -0.52 32.08 -21.29
C SER A 560 -0.45 31.07 -20.15
N ALA A 561 0.65 30.34 -20.07
CA ALA A 561 0.97 29.39 -19.04
C ALA A 561 2.24 29.83 -18.31
N SER A 562 2.13 29.95 -17.01
CA SER A 562 3.23 30.09 -16.07
C SER A 562 2.91 29.19 -14.87
N PRO A 563 3.92 28.71 -14.15
CA PRO A 563 3.68 28.04 -12.87
C PRO A 563 2.97 29.03 -11.93
N PRO A 564 2.09 28.55 -11.03
CA PRO A 564 1.54 29.41 -9.99
C PRO A 564 2.68 30.00 -9.16
N GLU A 565 2.49 31.24 -8.71
CA GLU A 565 3.35 31.80 -7.67
C GLU A 565 3.11 30.97 -6.41
N ASP A 566 4.13 30.27 -5.93
CA ASP A 566 4.01 29.55 -4.69
C ASP A 566 4.14 30.54 -3.51
N ASN A 567 3.45 30.25 -2.42
CA ASN A 567 3.49 31.11 -1.23
C ASN A 567 4.86 31.12 -0.54
N GLU A 568 5.79 30.25 -0.97
CA GLU A 568 7.14 30.07 -0.41
C GLU A 568 8.24 30.71 -1.29
N GLY A 569 7.89 31.27 -2.45
CA GLY A 569 8.84 31.92 -3.37
C GLY A 569 9.74 30.95 -4.15
N LYS A 570 9.42 29.65 -4.19
CA LYS A 570 10.07 28.62 -4.98
C LYS A 570 9.89 28.91 -6.46
N ARG A 571 11.02 29.03 -7.14
CA ARG A 571 11.05 29.25 -8.59
C ARG A 571 10.77 27.93 -9.30
N PHE A 572 10.07 28.04 -10.42
CA PHE A 572 9.76 26.92 -11.29
C PHE A 572 10.34 27.16 -12.67
N ARG A 573 10.65 26.08 -13.37
CA ARG A 573 11.05 26.10 -14.78
C ARG A 573 10.20 25.16 -15.59
N LEU A 574 10.06 25.46 -16.88
CA LEU A 574 9.51 24.50 -17.82
C LEU A 574 10.45 23.30 -17.91
N GLN A 575 9.97 22.14 -17.47
CA GLN A 575 10.74 20.91 -17.46
C GLN A 575 10.53 20.13 -18.74
N TYR A 576 9.28 19.91 -19.15
CA TYR A 576 8.97 19.20 -20.38
C TYR A 576 7.58 19.56 -20.90
N ILE A 577 7.23 18.99 -22.06
CA ILE A 577 5.92 19.15 -22.69
C ILE A 577 5.32 17.79 -23.03
N CYS A 578 4.00 17.74 -23.05
CA CYS A 578 3.23 16.63 -23.59
C CYS A 578 2.06 17.20 -24.39
N GLY A 579 1.48 16.40 -25.27
CA GLY A 579 0.41 16.88 -26.14
C GLY A 579 0.18 15.99 -27.34
N LYS A 580 -0.21 16.60 -28.45
CA LYS A 580 -0.44 15.88 -29.72
C LYS A 580 0.04 16.67 -30.93
N CYS A 581 0.46 15.97 -31.96
CA CYS A 581 0.97 16.55 -33.20
C CYS A 581 0.60 15.67 -34.41
N ASP A 582 0.62 16.24 -35.60
CA ASP A 582 0.57 15.51 -36.87
C ASP A 582 1.60 16.11 -37.84
N ASN A 583 1.18 16.63 -39.00
CA ASN A 583 1.99 17.52 -39.81
C ASN A 583 2.26 18.87 -39.12
N TYR A 584 1.45 19.23 -38.12
CA TYR A 584 1.57 20.45 -37.32
C TYR A 584 1.59 20.12 -35.82
N LEU A 585 2.06 21.07 -35.01
CA LEU A 585 1.83 21.02 -33.57
C LEU A 585 0.34 21.31 -33.30
N LYS A 586 -0.40 20.29 -32.87
CA LYS A 586 -1.85 20.41 -32.67
C LYS A 586 -2.15 21.02 -31.31
N GLY A 587 -1.70 20.38 -30.24
CA GLY A 587 -1.87 20.92 -28.90
C GLY A 587 -0.83 20.44 -27.92
N ILE A 588 -0.75 21.15 -26.80
CA ILE A 588 0.38 21.12 -25.89
C ILE A 588 -0.06 21.43 -24.45
N MET A 589 0.58 20.75 -23.52
CA MET A 589 0.59 21.03 -22.10
C MET A 589 2.04 21.27 -21.68
N PHE A 590 2.23 22.22 -20.78
CA PHE A 590 3.52 22.60 -20.23
C PHE A 590 3.63 22.04 -18.81
N VAL A 591 4.73 21.36 -18.52
CA VAL A 591 4.98 20.79 -17.20
C VAL A 591 6.11 21.54 -16.52
N TRP A 592 5.78 22.14 -15.39
CA TRP A 592 6.66 22.99 -14.61
C TRP A 592 7.21 22.21 -13.43
N THR A 593 8.51 22.23 -13.22
CA THR A 593 9.15 21.60 -12.06
C THR A 593 9.77 22.67 -11.16
N PRO A 594 9.75 22.49 -9.83
CA PRO A 594 10.49 23.38 -8.93
C PRO A 594 11.99 23.31 -9.19
N ILE A 595 12.68 24.46 -9.06
CA ILE A 595 14.14 24.59 -9.22
C ILE A 595 14.86 24.30 -7.90
#